data_AF-A0A2V7N790-F1
#
_entry.id   AF-A0A2V7N790-F1
#
_cell.length_a   1.000
_cell.length_b   1.000
_cell.length_c   1.000
_cell.angle_alpha   90.00
_cell.angle_beta   90.00
_cell.angle_gamma   90.00
#
_symmetry.space_group_name_H-M   'P 1'
#
loop_
_entity.id
_entity.type
_entity.pdbx_description
1 polymer ?
#
loop_
_entity_poly.entity_id
_entity_poly.type
_entity_poly.pdbx_seq_one_letter_code
_entity_poly.pdbx_strand_id
1 'polypeptide(L)'
;MAGARGPLGAAARPALPPGLRSGTGYPRTGGDSVSGYWLAIDTATEIASVAVGRRAGAGPVQSETGAHAQGARRHASEIVRLVDFALAGLGIRPADLSGIVLGDGPGSFTGLRIGWAAAKGLAQEAGLDLVAVPSLMAAAAGAAVKLGPVPIAACFDALRGQVYGAIYVVHPGRVQTLVAPAVLTVPELVRAAPLRPQLVVGDGAMLYADAVRAWSGAAPVPLAALPPAASVLLSLFTREGAARVITDPVTAEPVYGRLAEAQVKWEARHGRPLPDPSRPRG
;
A
#
# COMPACT_ATOMS: atom_id res chain seq x y z
N MET A 1 14.53 72.70 -12.19
CA MET A 1 14.28 71.44 -12.92
C MET A 1 14.83 70.31 -12.05
N ALA A 2 14.07 69.80 -11.08
CA ALA A 2 13.02 68.78 -11.21
C ALA A 2 13.58 67.40 -11.62
N GLY A 3 13.58 66.46 -10.68
CA GLY A 3 14.03 65.08 -10.88
C GLY A 3 13.71 64.21 -9.65
N ALA A 4 12.42 64.06 -9.34
CA ALA A 4 11.93 63.22 -8.26
C ALA A 4 12.10 61.73 -8.59
N ARG A 5 12.61 60.94 -7.63
CA ARG A 5 12.62 59.47 -7.67
C ARG A 5 11.24 58.95 -7.30
N GLY A 6 10.55 58.31 -8.25
CA GLY A 6 9.35 57.50 -7.98
C GLY A 6 9.74 56.05 -7.64
N PRO A 7 9.02 55.36 -6.74
CA PRO A 7 9.26 53.95 -6.45
C PRO A 7 8.69 53.05 -7.56
N LEU A 8 9.44 52.00 -7.91
CA LEU A 8 9.03 50.93 -8.81
C LEU A 8 7.87 50.15 -8.20
N GLY A 9 6.70 50.22 -8.84
CA GLY A 9 5.50 49.48 -8.46
C GLY A 9 5.68 47.97 -8.64
N ALA A 10 5.26 47.22 -7.62
CA ALA A 10 5.12 45.77 -7.69
C ALA A 10 4.06 45.41 -8.75
N ALA A 11 4.45 44.62 -9.74
CA ALA A 11 3.53 44.10 -10.75
C ALA A 11 2.58 43.08 -10.10
N ALA A 12 1.29 43.41 -10.09
CA ALA A 12 0.20 42.52 -9.67
C ALA A 12 0.12 41.30 -10.63
N ARG A 13 0.01 40.09 -10.06
CA ARG A 13 -0.28 38.86 -10.82
C ARG A 13 -1.73 38.94 -11.33
N PRO A 14 -2.02 38.56 -12.59
CA PRO A 14 -3.38 38.61 -13.09
C PRO A 14 -4.26 37.57 -12.39
N ALA A 15 -5.48 37.98 -12.01
CA ALA A 15 -6.51 37.08 -11.51
C ALA A 15 -7.00 36.15 -12.64
N LEU A 16 -7.13 34.86 -12.34
CA LEU A 16 -7.74 33.89 -13.27
C LEU A 16 -9.26 34.09 -13.32
N PRO A 17 -9.89 34.01 -14.51
CA PRO A 17 -11.34 34.10 -14.64
C PRO A 17 -12.03 32.81 -14.15
N PRO A 18 -13.28 32.90 -13.66
CA PRO A 18 -14.02 31.75 -13.17
C PRO A 18 -14.71 31.02 -14.33
N GLY A 19 -14.46 29.73 -14.46
CA GLY A 19 -15.09 28.89 -15.48
C GLY A 19 -14.88 27.42 -15.16
N LEU A 20 -15.99 26.72 -14.90
CA LEU A 20 -16.11 25.27 -14.76
C LEU A 20 -15.16 24.53 -15.72
N ARG A 21 -14.21 23.76 -15.18
CA ARG A 21 -13.58 22.69 -15.94
C ARG A 21 -14.35 21.40 -15.69
N SER A 22 -15.36 21.17 -16.51
CA SER A 22 -15.72 19.81 -16.90
C SER A 22 -14.53 19.23 -17.66
N GLY A 23 -13.83 18.26 -17.06
CA GLY A 23 -12.64 17.66 -17.63
C GLY A 23 -12.34 16.33 -16.98
N THR A 24 -13.12 15.31 -17.32
CA THR A 24 -12.72 13.91 -17.19
C THR A 24 -11.51 13.69 -18.10
N GLY A 25 -10.33 13.68 -17.52
CA GLY A 25 -9.09 13.40 -18.24
C GLY A 25 -7.96 13.39 -17.26
N TYR A 26 -7.46 12.20 -16.94
CA TYR A 26 -6.14 12.03 -16.34
C TYR A 26 -5.09 12.17 -17.46
N PRO A 27 -4.21 13.18 -17.43
CA PRO A 27 -2.89 13.05 -18.04
C PRO A 27 -1.82 13.22 -16.93
N ARG A 28 -0.65 12.57 -16.99
CA ARG A 28 0.24 12.36 -18.13
C ARG A 28 0.98 11.03 -18.00
N THR A 29 0.79 10.13 -18.96
CA THR A 29 1.79 9.10 -19.28
C THR A 29 2.96 9.76 -20.00
N GLY A 30 4.10 9.92 -19.32
CA GLY A 30 5.31 10.44 -19.94
C GLY A 30 6.52 10.58 -19.00
N GLY A 31 7.37 9.56 -18.99
CA GLY A 31 8.85 9.65 -18.94
C GLY A 31 9.56 10.16 -17.68
N ASP A 32 9.13 11.27 -17.08
CA ASP A 32 9.93 12.05 -16.10
C ASP A 32 9.17 12.49 -14.82
N SER A 33 7.95 12.02 -14.60
CA SER A 33 7.04 12.54 -13.55
C SER A 33 7.04 11.76 -12.23
N VAL A 34 8.21 11.44 -11.66
CA VAL A 34 8.23 10.72 -10.37
C VAL A 34 9.03 11.39 -9.27
N SER A 35 9.51 12.63 -9.48
CA SER A 35 10.10 13.43 -8.41
C SER A 35 9.03 14.07 -7.53
N GLY A 36 9.34 14.29 -6.25
CA GLY A 36 8.44 14.90 -5.28
C GLY A 36 8.03 13.97 -4.14
N TYR A 37 7.05 14.38 -3.33
CA TYR A 37 6.64 13.65 -2.14
C TYR A 37 5.63 12.56 -2.46
N TRP A 38 5.83 11.38 -1.88
CA TRP A 38 4.93 10.24 -1.99
C TRP A 38 4.41 9.87 -0.62
N LEU A 39 3.09 9.69 -0.53
CA LEU A 39 2.42 9.17 0.65
C LEU A 39 2.27 7.65 0.50
N ALA A 40 2.50 6.86 1.54
CA ALA A 40 2.14 5.46 1.57
C ALA A 40 1.09 5.19 2.65
N ILE A 41 0.15 4.30 2.37
CA ILE A 41 -0.92 3.89 3.28
C ILE A 41 -1.05 2.36 3.26
N ASP A 42 -0.95 1.73 4.42
CA ASP A 42 -1.32 0.32 4.61
C ASP A 42 -2.27 0.16 5.80
N THR A 43 -3.33 -0.61 5.58
CA THR A 43 -4.37 -0.92 6.57
C THR A 43 -4.79 -2.40 6.47
N ALA A 44 -3.93 -3.24 5.88
CA ALA A 44 -4.28 -4.64 5.58
C ALA A 44 -4.27 -5.52 6.84
N THR A 45 -3.61 -5.10 7.91
CA THR A 45 -3.42 -5.88 9.14
C THR A 45 -4.03 -5.15 10.33
N GLU A 46 -3.85 -5.65 11.55
CA GLU A 46 -4.26 -4.91 12.76
C GLU A 46 -3.54 -3.56 12.95
N ILE A 47 -2.44 -3.32 12.22
CA ILE A 47 -1.65 -2.10 12.25
C ILE A 47 -2.01 -1.24 11.03
N ALA A 48 -2.61 -0.07 11.26
CA ALA A 48 -2.68 0.97 10.24
C ALA A 48 -1.37 1.75 10.25
N SER A 49 -0.79 2.00 9.09
CA SER A 49 0.44 2.79 8.97
C SER A 49 0.37 3.74 7.79
N VAL A 50 1.03 4.90 7.96
CA VAL A 50 1.26 5.87 6.90
C VAL A 50 2.71 6.33 6.94
N ALA A 51 3.24 6.71 5.78
CA ALA A 51 4.59 7.23 5.65
C ALA A 51 4.65 8.24 4.51
N VAL A 52 5.53 9.25 4.63
CA VAL A 52 5.80 10.18 3.54
C VAL A 52 7.30 10.17 3.26
N GLY A 53 7.67 10.21 2.00
CA GLY A 53 9.07 10.28 1.58
C GLY A 53 9.22 10.99 0.24
N ARG A 54 10.36 11.64 0.03
CA ARG A 54 10.65 12.34 -1.22
C ARG A 54 11.41 11.46 -2.19
N ARG A 55 10.95 11.42 -3.44
CA ARG A 55 11.71 10.87 -4.56
C ARG A 55 12.53 11.99 -5.21
N ALA A 56 13.84 11.88 -5.14
CA ALA A 56 14.78 12.82 -5.74
C ALA A 56 15.46 12.30 -7.03
N GLY A 57 15.31 11.01 -7.36
CA GLY A 57 15.96 10.41 -8.53
C GLY A 57 15.55 8.95 -8.79
N ALA A 58 16.41 8.22 -9.49
CA ALA A 58 16.26 6.79 -9.74
C ALA A 58 16.74 6.01 -8.50
N GLY A 59 15.79 5.59 -7.65
CA GLY A 59 16.11 4.83 -6.45
C GLY A 59 14.88 4.52 -5.58
N PRO A 60 15.06 3.73 -4.51
CA PRO A 60 14.02 3.52 -3.50
C PRO A 60 13.74 4.82 -2.75
N VAL A 61 12.48 5.04 -2.37
CA VAL A 61 12.09 6.17 -1.53
C VAL A 61 12.19 5.77 -0.07
N GLN A 62 12.91 6.55 0.73
CA GLN A 62 12.98 6.37 2.17
C GLN A 62 11.86 7.17 2.85
N SER A 63 11.32 6.62 3.94
CA SER A 63 10.39 7.31 4.81
C SER A 63 11.11 8.46 5.51
N GLU A 64 10.63 9.69 5.36
CA GLU A 64 11.11 10.87 6.08
C GLU A 64 10.24 11.14 7.32
N THR A 65 8.93 10.94 7.20
CA THR A 65 7.97 10.96 8.30
C THR A 65 7.00 9.80 8.19
N GLY A 66 6.31 9.49 9.28
CA GLY A 66 5.30 8.44 9.30
C GLY A 66 4.67 8.29 10.67
N ALA A 67 3.55 7.55 10.70
CA ALA A 67 2.83 7.23 11.91
C ALA A 67 2.12 5.89 11.75
N HIS A 68 1.83 5.23 12.87
CA HIS A 68 1.06 3.99 12.87
C HIS A 68 0.18 3.90 14.10
N ALA A 69 -0.91 3.14 13.98
CA ALA A 69 -1.85 2.87 15.07
C ALA A 69 -2.23 1.39 15.07
N GLN A 70 -2.28 0.80 16.27
CA GLN A 70 -2.75 -0.57 16.46
C GLN A 70 -4.26 -0.63 16.73
N GLY A 71 -4.89 -1.69 16.24
CA GLY A 71 -6.28 -2.02 16.47
C GLY A 71 -7.16 -1.74 15.26
N ALA A 72 -7.59 -2.81 14.58
CA ALA A 72 -8.38 -2.73 13.35
C ALA A 72 -9.66 -1.88 13.45
N ARG A 73 -10.31 -1.87 14.62
CA ARG A 73 -11.53 -1.07 14.87
C ARG A 73 -11.31 0.44 14.85
N ARG A 74 -10.06 0.89 14.98
CA ARG A 74 -9.69 2.32 15.02
C ARG A 74 -9.28 2.87 13.68
N HIS A 75 -9.05 2.03 12.67
CA HIS A 75 -8.51 2.46 11.38
C HIS A 75 -9.31 3.61 10.75
N ALA A 76 -10.65 3.50 10.73
CA ALA A 76 -11.51 4.51 10.12
C ALA A 76 -11.42 5.88 10.81
N SER A 77 -11.31 5.89 12.15
CA SER A 77 -11.20 7.12 12.93
C SER A 77 -9.78 7.71 12.95
N GLU A 78 -8.76 6.89 12.66
CA GLU A 78 -7.35 7.29 12.79
C GLU A 78 -6.70 7.63 11.44
N ILE A 79 -7.11 7.01 10.32
CA ILE A 79 -6.33 7.09 9.06
C ILE A 79 -6.10 8.53 8.60
N VAL A 80 -7.13 9.38 8.67
CA VAL A 80 -7.02 10.80 8.29
C VAL A 80 -6.06 11.55 9.23
N ARG A 81 -6.11 11.26 10.54
CA ARG A 81 -5.20 11.87 11.54
C ARG A 81 -3.76 11.43 11.33
N LEU A 82 -3.54 10.17 10.97
CA LEU A 82 -2.21 9.65 10.67
C LEU A 82 -1.62 10.36 9.44
N VAL A 83 -2.41 10.50 8.37
CA VAL A 83 -1.99 11.22 7.15
C VAL A 83 -1.66 12.67 7.48
N ASP A 84 -2.55 13.38 8.19
CA ASP A 84 -2.33 14.76 8.61
C ASP A 84 -1.04 14.91 9.42
N PHE A 85 -0.82 14.04 10.40
CA PHE A 85 0.42 14.02 11.20
C PHE A 85 1.67 13.83 10.35
N ALA A 86 1.65 12.88 9.40
CA ALA A 86 2.81 12.60 8.56
C ALA A 86 3.15 13.76 7.61
N LEU A 87 2.13 14.40 7.03
CA LEU A 87 2.30 15.59 6.17
C LEU A 87 2.76 16.81 6.97
N ALA A 88 2.16 17.05 8.14
CA ALA A 88 2.53 18.14 9.04
C ALA A 88 3.97 18.02 9.52
N GLY A 89 4.48 16.80 9.71
CA GLY A 89 5.89 16.56 10.05
C GLY A 89 6.89 17.05 8.99
N LEU A 90 6.45 17.27 7.76
CA LEU A 90 7.25 17.85 6.67
C LEU A 90 6.80 19.27 6.29
N GLY A 91 5.76 19.80 6.93
CA GLY A 91 5.17 21.09 6.58
C GLY A 91 4.57 21.13 5.17
N ILE A 92 4.14 19.98 4.64
CA ILE A 92 3.54 19.87 3.30
C ILE A 92 2.03 19.62 3.39
N ARG A 93 1.32 19.85 2.29
CA ARG A 93 -0.12 19.61 2.14
C ARG A 93 -0.38 18.47 1.15
N PRO A 94 -1.60 17.91 1.10
CA PRO A 94 -1.95 16.89 0.11
C PRO A 94 -1.65 17.30 -1.34
N ALA A 95 -1.85 18.58 -1.68
CA ALA A 95 -1.56 19.14 -2.99
C ALA A 95 -0.06 19.20 -3.35
N ASP A 96 0.85 18.99 -2.39
CA ASP A 96 2.29 18.95 -2.61
C ASP A 96 2.80 17.51 -2.87
N LEU A 97 1.91 16.52 -2.81
CA LEU A 97 2.21 15.13 -3.15
C LEU A 97 2.23 14.93 -4.67
N SER A 98 3.07 13.99 -5.12
CA SER A 98 3.09 13.50 -6.50
C SER A 98 2.26 12.23 -6.67
N GLY A 99 2.06 11.46 -5.60
CA GLY A 99 1.36 10.18 -5.67
C GLY A 99 1.19 9.49 -4.32
N ILE A 100 0.41 8.41 -4.33
CA ILE A 100 0.13 7.56 -3.18
C ILE A 100 0.47 6.11 -3.50
N VAL A 101 1.19 5.46 -2.59
CA VAL A 101 1.46 4.02 -2.58
C VAL A 101 0.51 3.31 -1.60
N LEU A 102 -0.24 2.34 -2.09
CA LEU A 102 -1.25 1.61 -1.34
C LEU A 102 -0.82 0.19 -1.04
N GLY A 103 -1.07 -0.26 0.19
CA GLY A 103 -1.14 -1.68 0.49
C GLY A 103 -2.31 -2.33 -0.26
N ASP A 104 -2.01 -3.26 -1.15
CA ASP A 104 -3.01 -3.93 -2.00
C ASP A 104 -3.65 -5.15 -1.31
N GLY A 105 -3.26 -5.44 -0.07
CA GLY A 105 -3.62 -6.69 0.60
C GLY A 105 -2.83 -7.89 0.07
N PRO A 106 -3.34 -9.12 0.25
CA PRO A 106 -4.55 -9.48 0.99
C PRO A 106 -4.46 -9.21 2.51
N GLY A 107 -5.61 -9.21 3.19
CA GLY A 107 -5.70 -8.91 4.62
C GLY A 107 -7.14 -8.61 5.10
N SER A 108 -7.27 -7.77 6.12
CA SER A 108 -8.55 -7.32 6.68
C SER A 108 -9.41 -6.64 5.62
N PHE A 109 -10.57 -7.23 5.29
CA PHE A 109 -11.50 -6.69 4.30
C PHE A 109 -11.93 -5.26 4.63
N THR A 110 -12.27 -5.00 5.89
CA THR A 110 -12.66 -3.66 6.36
C THR A 110 -11.47 -2.70 6.33
N GLY A 111 -10.28 -3.16 6.78
CA GLY A 111 -9.07 -2.35 6.79
C GLY A 111 -8.70 -1.89 5.38
N LEU A 112 -8.58 -2.82 4.43
CA LEU A 112 -8.27 -2.53 3.03
C LEU A 112 -9.21 -1.48 2.42
N ARG A 113 -10.52 -1.59 2.66
CA ARG A 113 -11.49 -0.60 2.17
C ARG A 113 -11.29 0.78 2.78
N ILE A 114 -10.92 0.86 4.06
CA ILE A 114 -10.63 2.14 4.72
C ILE A 114 -9.42 2.81 4.08
N GLY A 115 -8.30 2.09 3.94
CA GLY A 115 -7.09 2.64 3.32
C GLY A 115 -7.30 3.03 1.85
N TRP A 116 -7.96 2.17 1.07
CA TRP A 116 -8.27 2.44 -0.33
C TRP A 116 -9.22 3.62 -0.50
N ALA A 117 -10.27 3.73 0.33
CA ALA A 117 -11.18 4.87 0.26
C ALA A 117 -10.47 6.19 0.60
N ALA A 118 -9.62 6.20 1.63
CA ALA A 118 -8.84 7.39 2.01
C ALA A 118 -7.90 7.82 0.86
N ALA A 119 -7.17 6.88 0.28
CA ALA A 119 -6.23 7.17 -0.81
C ALA A 119 -6.94 7.63 -2.09
N LYS A 120 -8.04 6.97 -2.48
CA LYS A 120 -8.84 7.40 -3.64
C LYS A 120 -9.42 8.79 -3.43
N GLY A 121 -9.91 9.10 -2.24
CA GLY A 121 -10.42 10.43 -1.90
C GLY A 121 -9.35 11.51 -2.07
N LEU A 122 -8.15 11.29 -1.51
CA LEU A 122 -7.01 12.20 -1.65
C LEU A 122 -6.55 12.31 -3.10
N ALA A 123 -6.45 11.19 -3.82
CA ALA A 123 -5.99 11.19 -5.20
C ALA A 123 -6.97 11.87 -6.15
N GLN A 124 -8.28 11.73 -5.91
CA GLN A 124 -9.30 12.41 -6.70
C GLN A 124 -9.28 13.93 -6.46
N GLU A 125 -9.05 14.36 -5.22
CA GLU A 125 -9.05 15.79 -4.86
C GLU A 125 -7.78 16.51 -5.33
N ALA A 126 -6.61 15.88 -5.13
CA ALA A 126 -5.31 16.48 -5.47
C ALA A 126 -4.72 16.04 -6.82
N GLY A 127 -5.43 15.18 -7.59
CA GLY A 127 -4.98 14.69 -8.90
C GLY A 127 -3.73 13.80 -8.82
N LEU A 128 -3.65 12.96 -7.80
CA LEU A 128 -2.45 12.17 -7.47
C LEU A 128 -2.43 10.82 -8.21
N ASP A 129 -1.23 10.37 -8.54
CA ASP A 129 -1.01 9.00 -9.03
C ASP A 129 -1.26 7.98 -7.92
N LEU A 130 -1.80 6.82 -8.29
CA LEU A 130 -2.00 5.69 -7.38
C LEU A 130 -1.18 4.48 -7.82
N VAL A 131 -0.42 3.91 -6.89
CA VAL A 131 0.36 2.71 -7.09
C VAL A 131 0.06 1.72 -5.97
N ALA A 132 -0.18 0.45 -6.29
CA ALA A 132 -0.48 -0.58 -5.32
C ALA A 132 0.68 -1.58 -5.18
N VAL A 133 1.02 -1.95 -3.95
CA VAL A 133 2.06 -2.93 -3.61
C VAL A 133 1.46 -3.96 -2.63
N PRO A 134 1.65 -5.28 -2.82
CA PRO A 134 1.07 -6.28 -1.93
C PRO A 134 1.55 -6.11 -0.48
N SER A 135 0.62 -6.13 0.47
CA SER A 135 0.95 -5.93 1.90
C SER A 135 1.82 -7.08 2.46
N LEU A 136 1.61 -8.32 1.97
CA LEU A 136 2.49 -9.45 2.27
C LEU A 136 3.93 -9.21 1.79
N MET A 137 4.11 -8.55 0.65
CA MET A 137 5.43 -8.21 0.12
C MET A 137 6.13 -7.17 1.01
N ALA A 138 5.38 -6.16 1.49
CA ALA A 138 5.91 -5.19 2.46
C ALA A 138 6.37 -5.85 3.75
N ALA A 139 5.60 -6.82 4.29
CA ALA A 139 6.03 -7.58 5.47
C ALA A 139 7.32 -8.38 5.21
N ALA A 140 7.38 -9.10 4.08
CA ALA A 140 8.58 -9.87 3.71
C ALA A 140 9.81 -8.96 3.52
N ALA A 141 9.65 -7.82 2.84
CA ALA A 141 10.73 -6.87 2.62
C ALA A 141 11.20 -6.19 3.91
N GLY A 142 10.28 -5.86 4.84
CA GLY A 142 10.62 -5.32 6.15
C GLY A 142 11.50 -6.27 6.96
N ALA A 143 11.29 -7.58 6.83
CA ALA A 143 12.11 -8.61 7.46
C ALA A 143 13.46 -8.84 6.73
N ALA A 144 13.48 -8.69 5.41
CA ALA A 144 14.66 -8.92 4.58
C ALA A 144 15.75 -7.85 4.71
N VAL A 145 15.44 -6.66 5.28
CA VAL A 145 16.35 -5.50 5.35
C VAL A 145 17.77 -5.84 5.81
N LYS A 146 17.91 -6.79 6.76
CA LYS A 146 19.20 -7.19 7.34
C LYS A 146 19.76 -8.52 6.82
N LEU A 147 19.06 -9.21 5.93
CA LEU A 147 19.38 -10.59 5.52
C LEU A 147 19.84 -10.71 4.06
N GLY A 148 19.64 -9.67 3.25
CA GLY A 148 19.93 -9.73 1.82
C GLY A 148 18.88 -10.58 1.06
N PRO A 149 19.21 -11.04 -0.16
CA PRO A 149 18.27 -11.74 -1.04
C PRO A 149 18.09 -13.21 -0.63
N VAL A 150 17.34 -13.43 0.45
CA VAL A 150 16.93 -14.77 0.92
C VAL A 150 15.41 -14.94 0.84
N PRO A 151 14.89 -16.18 0.77
CA PRO A 151 13.45 -16.41 0.77
C PRO A 151 12.84 -16.04 2.12
N ILE A 152 11.83 -15.17 2.10
CA ILE A 152 11.02 -14.79 3.26
C ILE A 152 9.57 -15.12 2.97
N ALA A 153 8.93 -15.87 3.88
CA ALA A 153 7.51 -16.14 3.80
C ALA A 153 6.72 -15.10 4.61
N ALA A 154 5.68 -14.54 4.04
CA ALA A 154 4.72 -13.70 4.75
C ALA A 154 3.39 -14.44 4.88
N CYS A 155 2.83 -14.45 6.08
CA CYS A 155 1.58 -15.14 6.42
C CYS A 155 0.70 -14.19 7.24
N PHE A 156 -0.37 -13.68 6.63
CA PHE A 156 -1.41 -12.97 7.37
C PHE A 156 -2.55 -13.91 7.74
N ASP A 157 -3.24 -13.68 8.86
CA ASP A 157 -4.38 -14.50 9.24
C ASP A 157 -5.52 -14.36 8.21
N ALA A 158 -5.93 -15.47 7.59
CA ALA A 158 -7.07 -15.54 6.67
C ALA A 158 -8.32 -16.16 7.32
N LEU A 159 -8.28 -16.37 8.64
CA LEU A 159 -9.30 -17.03 9.45
C LEU A 159 -9.47 -18.51 9.07
N ARG A 160 -10.22 -19.26 9.90
CA ARG A 160 -10.64 -20.65 9.61
C ARG A 160 -9.46 -21.62 9.37
N GLY A 161 -8.36 -21.47 10.11
CA GLY A 161 -7.22 -22.38 9.96
C GLY A 161 -6.30 -22.06 8.78
N GLN A 162 -6.54 -20.94 8.08
CA GLN A 162 -5.81 -20.56 6.87
C GLN A 162 -5.06 -19.25 7.06
N VAL A 163 -4.06 -19.04 6.20
CA VAL A 163 -3.30 -17.81 6.05
C VAL A 163 -3.39 -17.30 4.63
N TYR A 164 -3.30 -15.99 4.48
CA TYR A 164 -2.83 -15.41 3.22
C TYR A 164 -1.32 -15.58 3.18
N GLY A 165 -0.85 -16.53 2.37
CA GLY A 165 0.54 -16.92 2.27
C GLY A 165 1.19 -16.44 0.98
N ALA A 166 2.42 -15.95 1.06
CA ALA A 166 3.29 -15.67 -0.08
C ALA A 166 4.76 -15.81 0.30
N ILE A 167 5.62 -16.02 -0.69
CA ILE A 167 7.08 -16.13 -0.50
C ILE A 167 7.79 -15.22 -1.48
N TYR A 168 8.71 -14.40 -0.98
CA TYR A 168 9.44 -13.41 -1.76
C TYR A 168 10.95 -13.50 -1.52
N VAL A 169 11.72 -13.08 -2.52
CA VAL A 169 13.14 -12.75 -2.38
C VAL A 169 13.31 -11.29 -2.79
N VAL A 170 13.88 -10.49 -1.89
CA VAL A 170 14.03 -9.03 -2.10
C VAL A 170 15.46 -8.72 -2.53
N HIS A 171 15.61 -8.24 -3.76
CA HIS A 171 16.88 -7.78 -4.32
C HIS A 171 16.96 -6.25 -4.30
N PRO A 172 18.15 -5.63 -4.47
CA PRO A 172 18.30 -4.17 -4.47
C PRO A 172 17.39 -3.41 -5.46
N GLY A 173 17.09 -3.96 -6.63
CA GLY A 173 16.27 -3.31 -7.66
C GLY A 173 14.98 -4.03 -8.06
N ARG A 174 14.75 -5.25 -7.56
CA ARG A 174 13.59 -6.07 -7.92
C ARG A 174 13.09 -6.88 -6.73
N VAL A 175 11.83 -7.25 -6.76
CA VAL A 175 11.27 -8.27 -5.86
C VAL A 175 10.89 -9.49 -6.69
N GLN A 176 11.46 -10.63 -6.35
CA GLN A 176 11.09 -11.91 -6.96
C GLN A 176 10.01 -12.57 -6.12
N THR A 177 8.88 -12.88 -6.74
CA THR A 177 7.81 -13.68 -6.13
C THR A 177 8.09 -15.15 -6.38
N LEU A 178 8.36 -15.92 -5.33
CA LEU A 178 8.53 -17.38 -5.41
C LEU A 178 7.19 -18.10 -5.30
N VAL A 179 6.31 -17.60 -4.44
CA VAL A 179 4.92 -18.05 -4.30
C VAL A 179 4.05 -16.80 -4.20
N ALA A 180 3.12 -16.66 -5.15
CA ALA A 180 2.19 -15.54 -5.17
C ALA A 180 1.19 -15.61 -4.00
N PRO A 181 0.62 -14.47 -3.57
CA PRO A 181 -0.43 -14.44 -2.56
C PRO A 181 -1.57 -15.42 -2.83
N ALA A 182 -1.82 -16.31 -1.89
CA ALA A 182 -2.92 -17.28 -1.95
C ALA A 182 -3.48 -17.57 -0.54
N VAL A 183 -4.74 -18.01 -0.47
CA VAL A 183 -5.34 -18.51 0.77
C VAL A 183 -4.99 -19.98 0.92
N LEU A 184 -4.18 -20.31 1.92
CA LEU A 184 -3.60 -21.64 2.11
C LEU A 184 -3.54 -21.96 3.61
N THR A 185 -3.47 -23.22 3.98
CA THR A 185 -2.95 -23.63 5.30
C THR A 185 -1.41 -23.50 5.32
N VAL A 186 -0.79 -23.40 6.50
CA VAL A 186 0.68 -23.38 6.59
C VAL A 186 1.31 -24.63 5.94
N PRO A 187 0.81 -25.87 6.15
CA PRO A 187 1.34 -27.04 5.43
C PRO A 187 1.21 -26.99 3.90
N GLU A 188 0.15 -26.37 3.37
CA GLU A 188 0.02 -26.15 1.92
C GLU A 188 1.05 -25.15 1.40
N LEU A 189 1.29 -24.06 2.14
CA LEU A 189 2.33 -23.10 1.80
C LEU A 189 3.73 -23.75 1.86
N VAL A 190 3.99 -24.61 2.84
CA VAL A 190 5.24 -25.41 2.94
C VAL A 190 5.43 -26.27 1.69
N ARG A 191 4.38 -26.95 1.21
CA ARG A 191 4.44 -27.78 0.00
C ARG A 191 4.63 -26.96 -1.28
N ALA A 192 4.05 -25.77 -1.33
CA ALA A 192 4.18 -24.86 -2.48
C ALA A 192 5.55 -24.17 -2.52
N ALA A 193 6.30 -24.15 -1.42
CA ALA A 193 7.55 -23.43 -1.31
C ALA A 193 8.67 -24.10 -2.13
N PRO A 194 9.22 -23.42 -3.17
CA PRO A 194 10.34 -23.97 -3.92
C PRO A 194 11.64 -23.98 -3.11
N LEU A 195 11.73 -23.09 -2.11
CA LEU A 195 12.84 -22.97 -1.19
C LEU A 195 12.31 -22.78 0.22
N ARG A 196 13.04 -23.33 1.19
CA ARG A 196 12.76 -23.10 2.62
C ARG A 196 13.01 -21.63 2.96
N PRO A 197 12.06 -20.93 3.60
CA PRO A 197 12.25 -19.55 4.00
C PRO A 197 13.22 -19.44 5.17
N GLN A 198 14.00 -18.36 5.19
CA GLN A 198 14.90 -18.03 6.29
C GLN A 198 14.11 -17.51 7.50
N LEU A 199 13.02 -16.78 7.25
CA LEU A 199 12.06 -16.29 8.24
C LEU A 199 10.65 -16.41 7.70
N VAL A 200 9.70 -16.56 8.61
CA VAL A 200 8.27 -16.44 8.33
C VAL A 200 7.71 -15.31 9.20
N VAL A 201 7.00 -14.38 8.57
CA VAL A 201 6.55 -13.14 9.22
C VAL A 201 5.04 -12.96 9.10
N GLY A 202 4.44 -12.23 10.03
CA GLY A 202 3.01 -11.91 10.00
C GLY A 202 2.23 -12.49 11.19
N ASP A 203 1.03 -11.96 11.42
CA ASP A 203 0.12 -12.42 12.48
C ASP A 203 -0.35 -13.87 12.26
N GLY A 204 -0.60 -14.28 11.01
CA GLY A 204 -0.85 -15.67 10.65
C GLY A 204 0.34 -16.58 10.97
N ALA A 205 1.58 -16.10 10.80
CA ALA A 205 2.78 -16.84 11.21
C ALA A 205 2.84 -17.04 12.73
N MET A 206 2.43 -16.02 13.50
CA MET A 206 2.36 -16.10 14.97
C MET A 206 1.28 -17.08 15.44
N LEU A 207 0.11 -17.10 14.78
CA LEU A 207 -0.98 -18.01 15.12
C LEU A 207 -0.60 -19.49 14.94
N TYR A 208 0.26 -19.79 13.97
CA TYR A 208 0.73 -21.14 13.65
C TYR A 208 2.22 -21.33 13.97
N ALA A 209 2.67 -20.79 15.09
CA ALA A 209 4.09 -20.71 15.44
C ALA A 209 4.84 -22.06 15.42
N ASP A 210 4.22 -23.15 15.89
CA ASP A 210 4.88 -24.46 15.91
C ASP A 210 5.11 -25.02 14.51
N ALA A 211 4.12 -24.89 13.62
CA ALA A 211 4.26 -25.27 12.22
C ALA A 211 5.32 -24.41 11.51
N VAL A 212 5.37 -23.12 11.82
CA VAL A 212 6.39 -22.20 11.30
C VAL A 212 7.80 -22.57 11.80
N ARG A 213 7.94 -22.91 13.08
CA ARG A 213 9.24 -23.35 13.66
C ARG A 213 9.70 -24.65 13.02
N ALA A 214 8.81 -25.61 12.82
CA ALA A 214 9.12 -26.85 12.13
C ALA A 214 9.57 -26.59 10.67
N TRP A 215 8.94 -25.63 9.99
CA TRP A 215 9.26 -25.30 8.60
C TRP A 215 10.56 -24.50 8.45
N SER A 216 10.68 -23.35 9.12
CA SER A 216 11.78 -22.39 8.93
C SER A 216 12.93 -22.57 9.93
N GLY A 217 12.75 -23.35 11.00
CA GLY A 217 13.75 -23.55 12.05
C GLY A 217 13.98 -22.32 12.91
N ALA A 218 13.19 -21.26 12.70
CA ALA A 218 13.20 -20.03 13.45
C ALA A 218 11.82 -19.74 14.03
N ALA A 219 11.76 -18.92 15.08
CA ALA A 219 10.50 -18.38 15.55
C ALA A 219 9.85 -17.49 14.46
N PRO A 220 8.51 -17.45 14.35
CA PRO A 220 7.84 -16.45 13.53
C PRO A 220 8.18 -15.03 14.01
N VAL A 221 8.21 -14.07 13.09
CA VAL A 221 8.42 -12.65 13.41
C VAL A 221 7.08 -11.91 13.37
N PRO A 222 6.65 -11.27 14.48
CA PRO A 222 5.41 -10.52 14.50
C PRO A 222 5.53 -9.22 13.68
N LEU A 223 4.42 -8.74 13.12
CA LEU A 223 4.39 -7.50 12.33
C LEU A 223 4.90 -6.28 13.12
N ALA A 224 4.62 -6.23 14.42
CA ALA A 224 5.08 -5.15 15.30
C ALA A 224 6.61 -5.09 15.49
N ALA A 225 7.34 -6.16 15.15
CA ALA A 225 8.81 -6.18 15.17
C ALA A 225 9.42 -5.74 13.84
N LEU A 226 8.61 -5.47 12.82
CA LEU A 226 9.03 -4.99 11.51
C LEU A 226 8.87 -3.46 11.44
N PRO A 227 9.57 -2.78 10.50
CA PRO A 227 9.23 -1.41 10.16
C PRO A 227 7.74 -1.31 9.74
N PRO A 228 7.06 -0.18 10.02
CA PRO A 228 5.68 0.01 9.59
C PRO A 228 5.53 -0.24 8.09
N ALA A 229 4.47 -0.95 7.70
CA ALA A 229 4.27 -1.41 6.33
C ALA A 229 4.34 -0.25 5.32
N ALA A 230 3.72 0.90 5.62
CA ALA A 230 3.77 2.09 4.77
C ALA A 230 5.20 2.58 4.46
N SER A 231 6.11 2.58 5.45
CA SER A 231 7.51 2.94 5.21
C SER A 231 8.20 1.96 4.26
N VAL A 232 7.85 0.66 4.35
CA VAL A 232 8.38 -0.35 3.44
C VAL A 232 7.78 -0.22 2.05
N LEU A 233 6.49 0.08 1.91
CA LEU A 233 5.82 0.32 0.62
C LEU A 233 6.55 1.41 -0.20
N LEU A 234 6.94 2.53 0.44
CA LEU A 234 7.74 3.59 -0.22
C LEU A 234 9.07 3.07 -0.77
N SER A 235 9.71 2.15 -0.07
CA SER A 235 10.99 1.57 -0.52
C SER A 235 10.84 0.55 -1.66
N LEU A 236 9.60 0.09 -1.92
CA LEU A 236 9.29 -1.01 -2.84
C LEU A 236 8.70 -0.54 -4.15
N PHE A 237 7.86 0.50 -4.18
CA PHE A 237 7.02 0.78 -5.35
C PHE A 237 7.79 1.10 -6.65
N THR A 238 9.08 1.44 -6.54
CA THR A 238 9.97 1.69 -7.68
C THR A 238 10.76 0.46 -8.14
N ARG A 239 10.66 -0.66 -7.41
CA ARG A 239 11.35 -1.90 -7.73
C ARG A 239 10.57 -2.71 -8.76
N GLU A 240 11.31 -3.34 -9.66
CA GLU A 240 10.74 -4.24 -10.65
C GLU A 240 9.98 -5.39 -9.94
N GLY A 241 8.76 -5.67 -10.41
CA GLY A 241 7.91 -6.76 -9.89
C GLY A 241 7.21 -6.45 -8.56
N ALA A 242 7.39 -5.26 -7.98
CA ALA A 242 6.80 -4.93 -6.68
C ALA A 242 5.43 -4.25 -6.76
N ALA A 243 5.17 -3.52 -7.83
CA ALA A 243 4.09 -2.54 -7.88
C ALA A 243 3.19 -2.68 -9.11
N ARG A 244 1.92 -2.33 -8.91
CA ARG A 244 0.89 -2.22 -9.93
C ARG A 244 0.43 -0.76 -10.02
N VAL A 245 0.56 -0.14 -11.19
CA VAL A 245 0.03 1.20 -11.44
C VAL A 245 -1.50 1.13 -11.53
N ILE A 246 -2.18 2.04 -10.85
CA ILE A 246 -3.64 2.15 -10.89
C ILE A 246 -4.02 3.22 -11.91
N THR A 247 -4.50 2.79 -13.07
CA THR A 247 -4.88 3.69 -14.18
C THR A 247 -6.28 4.27 -14.04
N ASP A 248 -7.19 3.54 -13.37
CA ASP A 248 -8.54 4.00 -13.06
C ASP A 248 -8.83 3.85 -11.55
N PRO A 249 -8.64 4.92 -10.77
CA PRO A 249 -8.95 4.93 -9.35
C PRO A 249 -10.43 4.67 -9.04
N VAL A 250 -11.36 4.91 -9.96
CA VAL A 250 -12.80 4.71 -9.69
C VAL A 250 -13.09 3.21 -9.60
N THR A 251 -12.64 2.43 -10.59
CA THR A 251 -12.95 1.01 -10.70
C THR A 251 -11.96 0.08 -10.02
N ALA A 252 -10.75 0.55 -9.70
CA ALA A 252 -9.74 -0.30 -9.08
C ALA A 252 -10.14 -0.77 -7.68
N GLU A 253 -9.94 -2.05 -7.38
CA GLU A 253 -10.19 -2.63 -6.06
C GLU A 253 -8.91 -3.25 -5.47
N PRO A 254 -8.83 -3.36 -4.12
CA PRO A 254 -7.76 -4.11 -3.48
C PRO A 254 -7.87 -5.61 -3.75
N VAL A 255 -6.75 -6.32 -3.63
CA VAL A 255 -6.74 -7.78 -3.64
C VAL A 255 -7.24 -8.31 -2.30
N TYR A 256 -8.53 -8.66 -2.22
CA TYR A 256 -9.15 -9.18 -0.98
C TYR A 256 -8.68 -10.59 -0.60
N GLY A 257 -8.12 -11.36 -1.54
CA GLY A 257 -7.65 -12.74 -1.33
C GLY A 257 -8.76 -13.79 -1.14
N ARG A 258 -9.84 -13.46 -0.43
CA ARG A 258 -11.06 -14.28 -0.27
C ARG A 258 -12.28 -13.49 -0.73
N LEU A 259 -13.26 -14.16 -1.36
CA LEU A 259 -14.59 -13.56 -1.58
C LEU A 259 -15.21 -13.19 -0.23
N ALA A 260 -15.86 -12.02 -0.15
CA ALA A 260 -16.48 -11.54 1.10
C ALA A 260 -17.43 -12.59 1.69
N GLU A 261 -17.49 -12.77 3.01
CA GLU A 261 -18.39 -13.78 3.62
C GLU A 261 -19.87 -13.57 3.25
N ALA A 262 -20.28 -12.32 3.08
CA ALA A 262 -21.63 -11.98 2.59
C ALA A 262 -21.85 -12.49 1.16
N GLN A 263 -20.83 -12.39 0.31
CA GLN A 263 -20.85 -12.91 -1.05
C GLN A 263 -20.83 -14.44 -1.05
N VAL A 264 -19.94 -15.10 -0.30
CA VAL A 264 -19.92 -16.56 -0.18
C VAL A 264 -21.26 -17.11 0.36
N LYS A 265 -21.85 -16.47 1.38
CA LYS A 265 -23.18 -16.84 1.90
C LYS A 265 -24.30 -16.58 0.90
N TRP A 266 -24.21 -15.50 0.12
CA TRP A 266 -25.19 -15.19 -0.92
C TRP A 266 -25.10 -16.18 -2.09
N GLU A 267 -23.90 -16.47 -2.56
CA GLU A 267 -23.64 -17.40 -3.67
C GLU A 267 -24.02 -18.83 -3.28
N ALA A 268 -23.71 -19.26 -2.05
CA ALA A 268 -24.18 -20.53 -1.50
C ALA A 268 -25.72 -20.59 -1.38
N ARG A 269 -26.38 -19.47 -1.10
CA ARG A 269 -27.85 -19.39 -1.02
C ARG A 269 -28.53 -19.35 -2.38
N HIS A 270 -27.89 -18.78 -3.41
CA HIS A 270 -28.53 -18.52 -4.71
C HIS A 270 -27.96 -19.34 -5.87
N GLY A 271 -26.94 -20.17 -5.64
CA GLY A 271 -26.36 -21.09 -6.63
C GLY A 271 -25.71 -20.41 -7.84
N ARG A 272 -25.43 -19.11 -7.74
CA ARG A 272 -24.82 -18.30 -8.80
C ARG A 272 -23.90 -17.26 -8.18
N PRO A 273 -22.91 -16.71 -8.92
CA PRO A 273 -22.07 -15.61 -8.45
C PRO A 273 -22.90 -14.38 -8.10
N LEU A 274 -22.50 -13.63 -7.07
CA LEU A 274 -23.13 -12.35 -6.75
C LEU A 274 -23.01 -11.44 -7.98
N PRO A 275 -24.10 -10.79 -8.44
CA PRO A 275 -24.04 -9.92 -9.59
C PRO A 275 -23.01 -8.84 -9.32
N ASP A 276 -21.96 -8.84 -10.12
CA ASP A 276 -20.89 -7.85 -10.06
C ASP A 276 -21.45 -6.51 -10.57
N PRO A 277 -21.58 -5.48 -9.70
CA PRO A 277 -22.12 -4.18 -10.11
C PRO A 277 -21.18 -3.44 -11.07
N SER A 278 -19.93 -3.89 -11.23
CA SER A 278 -18.91 -3.28 -12.10
C SER A 278 -18.85 -3.88 -13.51
N ARG A 279 -19.53 -5.01 -13.76
CA ARG A 279 -19.64 -5.60 -15.11
C ARG A 279 -20.85 -5.02 -15.84
N PRO A 280 -20.69 -4.34 -16.99
CA PRO A 280 -21.83 -3.94 -17.79
C PRO A 280 -22.61 -5.19 -18.21
N ARG A 281 -23.94 -5.14 -18.06
CA ARG A 281 -24.82 -6.20 -18.55
C ARG A 281 -24.71 -6.20 -20.07
N GLY A 282 -24.11 -7.27 -20.61
CA GLY A 282 -24.26 -7.62 -22.02
C GLY A 282 -25.70 -8.01 -22.34
#